data_AF-B6SBJ9-F1
#
_entry.id   AF-B6SBJ9-F1
#
_cell.length_a   1.000
_cell.length_b   1.000
_cell.length_c   1.000
_cell.angle_alpha   90.00
_cell.angle_beta   90.00
_cell.angle_gamma   90.00
#
_symmetry.space_group_name_H-M   'P 1'
#
loop_
_entity.id
_entity.type
_entity.pdbx_description
1 polymer ?
#
loop_
_entity_poly.entity_id
_entity_poly.type
_entity_poly.pdbx_seq_one_letter_code
_entity_poly.pdbx_strand_id
1 'polypeptide(L)' 'TALLTSGFNLDEPTQFAGRIHRMIKLGLSIDDDDEGLGDDDDLPPLEEVEGAADEASKMEEVD' A
#
# COMPACT_ATOMS: atom_id res chain seq x y z
N THR A 1 2.52 10.58 -1.36
CA THR A 1 2.58 11.78 -0.47
C THR A 1 3.24 12.98 -1.14
N ALA A 2 4.27 12.79 -2.00
CA ALA A 2 4.97 13.87 -2.70
C ALA A 2 4.05 14.91 -3.37
N LEU A 3 2.99 14.45 -4.06
CA LEU A 3 2.02 15.30 -4.75
C LEU A 3 1.37 16.35 -3.82
N LEU A 4 0.98 15.91 -2.62
CA LEU A 4 0.36 16.75 -1.59
C LEU A 4 1.37 17.75 -1.00
N THR A 5 2.62 17.31 -0.78
CA THR A 5 3.69 18.18 -0.27
C THR A 5 4.19 19.19 -1.29
N SER A 6 4.01 18.91 -2.58
CA SER A 6 4.34 19.82 -3.67
C SER A 6 3.27 20.86 -3.99
N GLY A 7 2.14 20.86 -3.26
CA GLY A 7 1.06 21.84 -3.43
C GLY A 7 0.14 21.61 -4.63
N PHE A 8 0.18 20.41 -5.24
CA PHE A 8 -0.78 19.99 -6.26
C PHE A 8 -2.02 19.37 -5.60
N ASN A 9 -3.17 19.49 -6.25
CA ASN A 9 -4.41 18.87 -5.79
C ASN A 9 -4.40 17.36 -6.09
N LEU A 10 -5.09 16.59 -5.27
CA LEU A 10 -5.35 15.16 -5.52
C LEU A 10 -6.52 15.02 -6.49
N ASP A 11 -6.36 14.15 -7.49
CA ASP A 11 -7.47 13.77 -8.38
C ASP A 11 -8.52 12.95 -7.63
N GLU A 12 -8.08 12.06 -6.73
CA GLU A 12 -8.93 11.14 -5.96
C GLU A 12 -8.64 11.22 -4.45
N PRO A 13 -9.14 12.27 -3.76
CA PRO A 13 -8.82 12.51 -2.35
C PRO A 13 -9.32 11.41 -1.41
N THR A 14 -10.47 10.79 -1.71
CA THR A 14 -11.07 9.72 -0.89
C THR A 14 -10.21 8.46 -0.90
N GLN A 15 -9.67 8.06 -2.06
CA GLN A 15 -8.79 6.89 -2.15
C GLN A 15 -7.47 7.12 -1.42
N PHE A 16 -6.89 8.31 -1.55
CA PHE A 16 -5.69 8.68 -0.80
C PHE A 16 -5.93 8.64 0.71
N ALA A 17 -7.11 9.09 1.18
CA ALA A 17 -7.51 8.95 2.58
C ALA A 17 -7.67 7.48 3.00
N GLY A 18 -8.22 6.61 2.14
CA GLY A 18 -8.30 5.17 2.35
C GLY A 18 -6.93 4.53 2.59
N ARG A 19 -5.95 4.87 1.75
CA ARG A 19 -4.55 4.43 1.91
C ARG A 19 -3.94 4.86 3.25
N ILE A 20 -4.19 6.09 3.70
CA ILE A 20 -3.71 6.56 5.01
C ILE A 20 -4.38 5.80 6.16
N HIS A 21 -5.70 5.56 6.06
CA HIS A 21 -6.45 4.84 7.08
C HIS A 21 -5.90 3.42 7.29
N ARG A 22 -5.59 2.69 6.23
CA ARG A 22 -4.91 1.38 6.30
C ARG A 22 -3.53 1.47 6.96
N MET A 23 -2.70 2.44 6.58
CA MET A 23 -1.39 2.62 7.21
C MET A 23 -1.50 2.81 8.72
N ILE A 24 -2.54 3.53 9.18
CA ILE A 24 -2.82 3.71 10.61
C ILE A 24 -3.27 2.40 11.25
N LYS A 25 -4.20 1.66 10.63
CA LYS A 25 -4.65 0.35 11.14
C LYS A 25 -3.49 -0.63 11.31
N LEU A 26 -2.63 -0.77 10.30
CA LEU A 26 -1.43 -1.61 10.34
C LEU A 26 -0.47 -1.17 11.45
N GLY A 27 -0.22 0.14 11.57
CA GLY A 27 0.65 0.69 12.60
C GLY A 27 0.11 0.54 14.03
N LEU A 28 -1.20 0.38 14.18
CA LEU A 28 -1.88 0.16 15.46
C LEU A 28 -2.25 -1.30 15.72
N SER A 29 -1.94 -2.22 14.77
CA SER A 29 -2.35 -3.63 14.83
C SER A 29 -3.84 -3.81 15.09
N ILE A 30 -4.67 -2.99 14.44
CA ILE A 30 -6.12 -3.12 14.48
C ILE A 30 -6.49 -4.19 13.45
N ASP A 31 -7.03 -5.32 13.90
CA ASP A 31 -7.46 -6.41 13.03
C ASP A 31 -8.51 -5.94 12.02
N ASP A 32 -8.34 -6.36 10.77
CA ASP A 32 -9.19 -6.06 9.62
C ASP A 32 -10.50 -6.87 9.61
N ASP A 33 -10.98 -7.33 10.76
CA ASP A 33 -12.25 -8.08 10.94
C ASP A 33 -13.50 -7.27 10.54
N ASP A 34 -13.33 -6.06 10.02
CA ASP A 34 -14.36 -5.28 9.34
C ASP A 34 -14.26 -5.57 7.82
N GLU A 35 -14.62 -6.80 7.43
CA GLU A 35 -14.67 -7.36 6.07
C GLU A 35 -15.69 -6.62 5.14
N GLY A 36 -15.59 -5.29 5.02
CA GLY A 36 -16.69 -4.50 4.46
C GLY A 36 -16.34 -3.37 3.51
N LEU A 37 -15.08 -2.99 3.32
CA LEU A 37 -14.76 -1.74 2.62
C LEU A 37 -13.73 -1.92 1.49
N GLY A 38 -14.11 -2.67 0.44
CA GLY A 38 -13.80 -2.37 -0.97
C GLY A 38 -12.35 -2.00 -1.32
N ASP A 39 -11.39 -2.79 -0.86
CA ASP A 39 -10.01 -2.32 -0.68
C ASP A 39 -8.98 -2.90 -1.66
N ASP A 40 -9.37 -3.96 -2.36
CA ASP A 40 -8.55 -4.68 -3.35
C ASP A 40 -8.59 -4.04 -4.74
N ASP A 41 -9.70 -3.37 -5.11
CA ASP A 41 -9.87 -2.73 -6.44
C ASP A 41 -9.13 -1.38 -6.57
N ASP A 42 -8.66 -0.81 -5.45
CA ASP A 42 -8.00 0.49 -5.38
C ASP A 42 -6.46 0.37 -5.32
N LEU A 43 -5.95 -0.87 -5.34
CA LEU A 43 -4.53 -1.11 -5.59
C LEU A 43 -4.28 -0.96 -7.10
N PRO A 44 -3.29 -0.15 -7.53
CA PRO A 44 -2.75 -0.34 -8.87
C PRO A 44 -2.33 -1.81 -8.97
N PRO A 45 -2.59 -2.48 -10.10
CA PRO A 45 -2.19 -3.87 -10.27
C PRO A 45 -0.72 -3.96 -9.86
N LEU A 46 -0.41 -4.90 -8.95
CA LEU A 46 0.97 -5.22 -8.66
C LEU A 46 1.60 -5.50 -10.02
N GLU A 47 2.54 -4.66 -10.44
CA GLU A 47 3.41 -5.06 -11.53
C GLU A 47 4.01 -6.38 -11.05
N GLU A 48 3.64 -7.47 -11.71
CA GLU A 48 4.33 -8.75 -11.57
C GLU A 48 5.76 -8.46 -12.02
N VAL A 49 6.59 -7.97 -11.09
CA VAL A 49 8.03 -7.97 -11.29
C VAL A 49 8.37 -9.44 -11.28
N GLU A 50 8.45 -10.04 -12.47
CA GLU A 50 9.07 -11.35 -12.70
C GLU A 50 10.41 -11.34 -11.95
N GLY A 51 10.44 -11.88 -10.73
CA GLY A 51 11.62 -11.88 -9.88
C GLY A 51 11.46 -11.35 -8.44
N ALA A 52 10.32 -10.80 -8.02
CA ALA A 52 10.16 -10.35 -6.62
C ALA A 52 10.26 -11.51 -5.59
N ALA A 53 9.84 -12.72 -5.99
CA ALA A 53 10.05 -13.93 -5.18
C ALA A 53 11.52 -14.38 -5.15
N ASP A 54 12.29 -14.13 -6.22
CA ASP A 54 13.71 -14.44 -6.30
C ASP A 54 14.58 -13.44 -5.53
N GLU A 55 14.25 -12.14 -5.54
CA GLU A 55 14.98 -11.11 -4.78
C GLU A 55 14.80 -11.25 -3.26
N ALA A 56 13.63 -11.68 -2.79
CA ALA A 56 13.40 -11.96 -1.36
C ALA A 56 14.32 -13.10 -0.87
N SER A 57 14.53 -14.13 -1.71
CA SER A 57 15.44 -15.24 -1.39
C SER A 57 16.92 -14.83 -1.53
N LYS A 58 17.24 -13.85 -2.39
CA LYS A 58 18.61 -13.35 -2.61
C LYS A 58 19.16 -12.52 -1.45
N MET A 59 18.29 -11.89 -0.66
CA MET A 59 18.72 -11.10 0.51
C MET A 59 19.05 -11.95 1.75
N GLU A 60 18.79 -13.27 1.73
CA GLU A 60 19.11 -14.18 2.84
C GLU A 60 20.55 -14.74 2.75
N GLU A 61 21.17 -14.76 1.57
CA GLU A 61 22.53 -15.27 1.36
C GLU A 61 23.57 -14.14 1.37
N VAL A 62 23.82 -13.58 2.56
CA VAL A 62 24.99 -12.73 2.80
C VAL A 62 25.67 -13.26 4.07
N ASP A 63 26.71 -14.08 3.87
CA ASP A 63 27.65 -14.54 4.92
C ASP A 63 28.56 -13.40 5.40
#